data_AF-A0A509E835-F1
#
_entry.id   AF-A0A509E835-F1
#
_cell.length_a   1.000
_cell.length_b   1.000
_cell.length_c   1.000
_cell.angle_alpha   90.00
_cell.angle_beta   90.00
_cell.angle_gamma   90.00
#
_symmetry.space_group_name_H-M   'P 1'
#
loop_
_entity.id
_entity.type
_entity.pdbx_description
1 polymer ?
#
loop_
_entity_poly.entity_id
_entity_poly.type
_entity_poly.pdbx_seq_one_letter_code
_entity_poly.pdbx_strand_id
1 'polypeptide(L)' 'MTTEGATASDSPLIKGRNARLYGKSRESCPYAEGTQDRAGWLEGFDGASTPEAEQDAGTVDDVAKG' A
#
# COMPACT_ATOMS: atom_id res chain seq x y z
N MET A 1 -22.73 5.72 11.72
CA MET A 1 -21.43 6.40 11.80
C MET A 1 -20.41 5.47 11.16
N THR A 2 -20.29 5.50 9.83
CA THR A 2 -19.31 4.66 9.16
C THR A 2 -17.98 5.39 9.19
N THR A 3 -17.00 4.85 9.92
CA THR A 3 -15.64 5.40 9.96
C THR A 3 -14.87 4.99 8.69
N GLU A 4 -15.48 5.23 7.52
CA GLU A 4 -14.96 4.92 6.18
C GLU A 4 -13.75 5.79 5.78
N GLY A 5 -13.25 6.62 6.70
CA GLY A 5 -12.30 7.68 6.43
C GLY A 5 -11.31 7.99 7.55
N ALA A 6 -10.96 7.03 8.41
CA ALA A 6 -9.59 7.06 8.95
C ALA A 6 -8.70 6.64 7.78
N THR A 7 -8.44 7.62 6.91
CA THR A 7 -7.85 7.53 5.57
C THR A 7 -6.94 6.32 5.41
N ALA A 8 -7.18 5.45 4.42
CA ALA A 8 -6.29 4.32 4.14
C ALA A 8 -4.81 4.76 4.15
N SER A 9 -4.55 6.01 3.75
CA SER A 9 -3.28 6.74 3.83
C SER A 9 -2.57 6.79 5.19
N ASP A 10 -3.26 6.63 6.33
CA ASP A 10 -2.65 6.69 7.65
C ASP A 10 -2.25 5.31 8.21
N SER A 11 -2.69 4.22 7.58
CA SER A 11 -2.27 2.88 7.98
C SER A 11 -0.74 2.71 7.83
N PRO A 12 -0.08 1.96 8.73
CA PRO A 12 1.35 1.71 8.63
C PRO A 12 1.77 1.18 7.26
N LEU A 13 0.94 0.30 6.67
CA LEU A 13 1.12 -0.25 5.32
C LEU A 13 1.19 0.83 4.24
N ILE A 14 0.23 1.76 4.19
CA ILE A 14 0.24 2.81 3.18
C ILE A 14 1.38 3.80 3.42
N LYS A 15 1.72 4.08 4.69
CA LYS A 15 2.91 4.88 5.04
C LYS A 15 4.21 4.24 4.55
N GLY A 16 4.33 2.92 4.65
CA GLY A 16 5.47 2.13 4.14
C GLY A 16 5.63 2.22 2.64
N ARG A 17 4.53 1.99 1.90
CA ARG A 17 4.52 2.12 0.43
C ARG A 17 4.94 3.52 -0.01
N ASN A 18 4.36 4.56 0.60
CA ASN A 18 4.70 5.95 0.28
C ASN A 18 6.17 6.26 0.55
N ALA A 19 6.72 5.79 1.67
CA ALA A 19 8.13 6.03 1.99
C ALA A 19 9.05 5.54 0.86
N ARG A 20 8.80 4.36 0.29
CA ARG A 20 9.53 3.85 -0.87
C ARG A 20 9.31 4.69 -2.14
N LEU A 21 8.05 5.05 -2.45
CA LEU A 21 7.72 5.90 -3.60
C LEU A 21 8.44 7.26 -3.56
N TYR A 22 8.64 7.81 -2.36
CA TYR A 22 9.36 9.05 -2.13
C TYR A 22 10.88 8.86 -1.90
N GLY A 23 11.42 7.66 -2.11
CA GLY A 23 12.86 7.39 -2.04
C GLY A 23 13.45 7.33 -0.62
N LYS A 24 12.63 7.12 0.42
CA LYS A 24 13.13 6.88 1.77
C LYS A 24 13.69 5.46 1.90
N SER A 25 14.62 5.26 2.82
CA SER A 25 15.16 3.95 3.17
C SER A 25 14.25 3.20 4.14
N ARG A 26 14.40 1.88 4.20
CA ARG A 26 13.70 1.00 5.16
C ARG A 26 13.93 1.42 6.63
N GLU A 27 15.11 1.98 6.91
CA GLU A 27 15.52 2.50 8.22
C GLU A 27 14.80 3.79 8.61
N SER A 28 14.14 4.46 7.66
CA SER A 28 13.32 5.65 7.94
C SER A 28 11.95 5.29 8.55
N CYS A 29 11.71 4.01 8.88
CA CYS A 29 10.50 3.56 9.55
C CYS A 29 10.37 4.26 10.92
N PRO A 30 9.28 4.99 11.19
CA PRO A 30 9.11 5.74 12.43
C PRO A 30 8.70 4.84 13.62
N TYR A 31 8.37 3.57 13.36
CA TYR A 31 7.85 2.65 14.37
C TYR A 31 8.97 1.85 15.03
N ALA A 32 8.85 1.62 16.33
CA ALA A 32 9.83 0.88 17.11
C ALA A 32 9.94 -0.60 16.68
N GLU A 33 11.10 -1.21 16.93
CA GLU A 33 11.33 -2.64 16.69
C GLU A 33 10.34 -3.52 17.45
N GLY A 34 9.87 -4.59 16.80
CA GLY A 34 8.91 -5.53 17.39
C GLY A 34 7.45 -5.06 17.43
N THR A 35 7.13 -3.83 17.02
CA THR A 35 5.75 -3.35 16.96
C THR A 35 5.00 -3.88 15.74
N GLN A 36 3.70 -4.11 15.88
CA GLN A 36 2.82 -4.48 14.75
C GLN A 36 2.78 -3.39 13.68
N ASP A 37 2.86 -2.11 14.08
CA ASP A 37 2.93 -0.99 13.14
C ASP A 37 4.19 -1.04 12.28
N ARG A 38 5.35 -1.38 12.87
CA ARG A 38 6.58 -1.58 12.08
C ARG A 38 6.43 -2.75 11.12
N ALA A 39 5.82 -3.85 11.52
CA ALA A 39 5.57 -4.98 10.63
C ALA A 39 4.73 -4.54 9.42
N GLY A 40 3.59 -3.88 9.64
CA GLY A 40 2.75 -3.38 8.54
C GLY A 40 3.44 -2.36 7.65
N TRP A 41 4.25 -1.45 8.22
CA TRP A 41 5.03 -0.49 7.43
C TRP A 41 6.08 -1.19 6.57
N LEU A 42 6.79 -2.18 7.12
CA LEU A 42 7.77 -2.96 6.35
C LEU A 42 7.09 -3.78 5.25
N GLU A 43 5.92 -4.36 5.51
CA GLU A 43 5.13 -5.04 4.47
C GLU A 43 4.76 -4.09 3.33
N GLY A 44 4.34 -2.86 3.61
CA GLY A 44 4.05 -1.87 2.57
C GLY A 44 5.30 -1.39 1.81
N PHE A 45 6.43 -1.24 2.52
CA PHE A 45 7.70 -0.82 1.94
C PHE A 45 8.30 -1.91 1.03
N ASP A 46 8.34 -3.15 1.52
CA ASP A 46 8.92 -4.32 0.85
C ASP A 46 7.97 -4.89 -0.23
N GLY A 47 6.66 -4.93 0.05
CA GLY A 47 5.63 -5.58 -0.76
C GLY A 47 5.21 -4.85 -2.04
N ALA A 48 5.58 -3.58 -2.23
CA ALA A 48 5.33 -2.86 -3.48
C ALA A 48 6.14 -3.38 -4.69
N SER A 49 6.86 -4.50 -4.54
CA SER A 49 7.60 -5.16 -5.63
C SER A 49 6.78 -6.14 -6.46
N THR A 50 5.50 -6.39 -6.13
CA THR A 50 4.64 -7.22 -6.99
C THR A 50 3.81 -6.33 -7.93
N PRO A 51 4.14 -6.27 -9.23
CA PRO A 51 3.36 -5.53 -10.23
C PRO A 51 1.95 -6.11 -10.46
N GLU A 52 1.59 -7.23 -9.82
CA GLU A 52 0.30 -7.92 -9.99
C GLU A 52 -0.88 -7.33 -9.21
N ALA A 53 -0.68 -6.32 -8.35
CA ALA A 53 -1.79 -5.67 -7.62
C ALA A 53 -2.41 -4.45 -8.34
N GLU A 54 -1.87 -4.03 -9.50
CA GLU A 54 -2.39 -2.88 -10.28
C GLU A 54 -3.07 -3.28 -11.60
N GLN A 55 -3.42 -4.56 -11.78
CA GLN A 55 -4.11 -5.08 -12.97
C GLN A 55 -5.40 -5.82 -12.60
N ASP A 56 -6.24 -5.24 -11.74
CA ASP A 56 -7.65 -5.67 -11.59
C ASP A 56 -8.57 -4.46 -11.41
N ALA A 57 -8.40 -3.47 -12.31
CA ALA A 57 -9.31 -2.34 -12.43
C ALA A 57 -9.57 -2.02 -13.91
N GLY A 58 -9.67 -3.05 -14.73
CA GLY A 58 -9.83 -2.94 -16.18
C GLY A 58 -10.69 -4.05 -16.75
N THR A 59 -11.92 -4.24 -16.25
CA THR A 59 -12.97 -4.78 -17.11
C THR A 59 -13.20 -3.74 -18.21
N VAL A 60 -12.47 -3.89 -19.30
CA VAL A 60 -12.85 -3.29 -20.57
C VAL A 60 -14.16 -3.95 -20.99
N ASP A 61 -15.27 -3.31 -20.65
CA ASP A 61 -16.52 -3.55 -21.33
C ASP A 61 -16.34 -3.16 -22.80
N ASP A 62 -17.04 -3.88 -23.67
CA ASP A 62 -17.14 -3.73 -25.12
C ASP A 62 -16.08 -4.45 -26.00
N VAL A 63 -16.50 -5.63 -26.49
CA VAL A 63 -16.61 -5.80 -27.94
C VAL A 63 -17.86 -6.63 -28.24
N ALA A 64 -18.88 -5.93 -28.71
CA ALA A 64 -19.96 -6.50 -29.49
C ALA A 64 -19.39 -7.33 -30.66
N LYS A 65 -19.67 -8.64 -30.64
CA LYS A 65 -19.60 -9.56 -31.78
C LYS A 65 -20.89 -10.38 -31.66
N GLY A 66 -21.81 -10.44 -32.62
CA GLY A 66 -21.83 -10.13 -34.05
C GLY A 66 -22.92 -11.02 -34.61
#